data_AF-A0A2I1G8V3-F1
#
_entry.id   AF-A0A2I1G8V3-F1
#
_cell.length_a   1.000
_cell.length_b   1.000
_cell.length_c   1.000
_cell.angle_alpha   90.00
_cell.angle_beta   90.00
_cell.angle_gamma   90.00
#
_symmetry.space_group_name_H-M   'P 1'
#
loop_
_entity.id
_entity.type
_entity.pdbx_description
1 polymer ?
#
loop_
_entity_poly.entity_id
_entity_poly.type
_entity_poly.pdbx_seq_one_letter_code
_entity_poly.pdbx_strand_id
1 'polypeptide(L)'
;MGGRKGPLFTKEVDNIIIELMKKCGHLPKPYVKVREAIPQYTSKQIRQRWISRLDPRLCRKYLDDDEKSFIVQWVEYNQEPNGTIHWKDLINEIEHKFGNLRSENTIKNFWNQRKRRIFRDTYLNTYNNSIILL
;
A
#
# COMPACT_ATOMS: atom_id res chain seq x y z
N MET A 1 -20.82 7.70 -10.56
CA MET A 1 -21.56 6.63 -9.86
C MET A 1 -20.81 6.21 -8.62
N GLY A 2 -21.19 6.71 -7.43
CA GLY A 2 -20.56 6.35 -6.17
C GLY A 2 -20.96 4.92 -5.78
N GLY A 3 -20.04 3.97 -5.88
CA GLY A 3 -20.28 2.60 -5.43
C GLY A 3 -20.68 2.57 -3.96
N ARG A 4 -21.65 1.70 -3.61
CA ARG A 4 -22.05 1.45 -2.22
C ARG A 4 -20.80 1.16 -1.38
N LYS A 5 -20.46 2.06 -0.46
CA LYS A 5 -19.38 1.81 0.51
C LYS A 5 -19.83 0.59 1.34
N GLY A 6 -19.08 -0.50 1.26
CA GLY A 6 -19.35 -1.70 2.06
C GLY A 6 -19.30 -1.39 3.57
N PRO A 7 -19.68 -2.36 4.42
CA PRO A 7 -19.66 -2.18 5.87
C PRO A 7 -18.29 -1.69 6.34
N LEU A 8 -18.30 -0.77 7.31
CA LEU A 8 -17.08 -0.22 7.90
C LEU A 8 -16.50 -1.23 8.89
N PHE A 9 -15.21 -1.53 8.75
CA PHE A 9 -14.49 -2.32 9.74
C PHE A 9 -14.46 -1.60 11.09
N THR A 10 -15.08 -2.22 12.10
CA THR A 10 -15.01 -1.78 13.49
C THR A 10 -13.85 -2.46 14.22
N LYS A 11 -13.55 -2.01 15.44
CA LYS A 11 -12.49 -2.61 16.27
C LYS A 11 -12.81 -4.06 16.64
N GLU A 12 -14.08 -4.37 16.85
CA GLU A 12 -14.58 -5.71 17.17
C GLU A 12 -14.35 -6.65 15.99
N VAL A 13 -14.65 -6.20 14.76
CA VAL A 13 -14.38 -6.97 13.54
C VAL A 13 -12.88 -7.17 13.33
N ASP A 14 -12.07 -6.12 13.54
CA ASP A 14 -10.61 -6.22 13.45
C ASP A 14 -10.06 -7.27 14.43
N ASN A 15 -10.56 -7.29 15.67
CA ASN A 15 -10.18 -8.29 16.67
C ASN A 15 -10.55 -9.72 16.24
N ILE A 16 -11.74 -9.92 15.67
CA ILE A 16 -12.15 -11.23 15.13
C ILE A 16 -11.18 -11.68 14.03
N ILE A 17 -10.83 -10.79 13.10
CA ILE A 17 -9.87 -11.09 12.02
C ILE A 17 -8.51 -11.46 12.61
N ILE A 18 -8.01 -10.70 13.59
CA ILE A 18 -6.73 -10.96 14.24
C ILE A 18 -6.71 -12.34 14.91
N GLU A 19 -7.71 -12.64 15.72
CA GLU A 19 -7.78 -13.91 16.44
C GLU A 19 -7.91 -15.11 15.50
N LEU A 20 -8.71 -14.99 14.44
CA LEU A 20 -8.84 -16.05 13.45
C LEU A 20 -7.55 -16.20 12.62
N MET A 21 -6.91 -15.12 12.20
CA MET A 21 -5.65 -15.20 11.44
C MET A 21 -4.49 -15.77 12.27
N LYS A 22 -4.47 -15.56 13.59
CA LYS A 22 -3.53 -16.28 14.48
C LYS A 22 -3.77 -17.80 14.45
N LYS A 23 -5.03 -18.23 14.46
CA LYS A 23 -5.42 -19.65 14.50
C LYS A 23 -5.29 -20.35 13.14
N CYS A 24 -5.72 -19.70 12.06
CA CYS A 24 -5.87 -20.34 10.75
C CYS A 24 -5.10 -19.65 9.61
N GLY A 25 -4.32 -18.60 9.89
CA GLY A 25 -3.61 -17.82 8.87
C GLY A 25 -2.57 -18.61 8.06
N HIS A 26 -2.05 -19.71 8.62
CA HIS A 26 -1.13 -20.63 7.96
C HIS A 26 -1.82 -21.62 7.01
N LEU A 27 -3.16 -21.74 7.09
CA LEU A 27 -3.92 -22.70 6.28
C LEU A 27 -4.19 -22.15 4.87
N PRO A 28 -4.48 -23.03 3.89
CA PRO A 28 -4.93 -22.59 2.57
C PRO A 28 -6.20 -21.74 2.66
N LYS A 29 -6.26 -20.68 1.85
CA LYS A 29 -7.41 -19.75 1.74
C LYS A 29 -7.90 -19.23 3.12
N PRO A 30 -7.01 -18.67 3.96
CA PRO A 30 -7.35 -18.33 5.35
C PRO A 30 -8.46 -17.27 5.41
N TYR A 31 -8.49 -16.33 4.46
CA TYR A 31 -9.52 -15.29 4.36
C TYR A 31 -10.92 -15.82 3.98
N VAL A 32 -11.02 -17.04 3.44
CA VAL A 32 -12.32 -17.71 3.22
C VAL A 32 -12.83 -18.22 4.56
N LYS A 33 -11.96 -18.84 5.38
CA LYS A 33 -12.31 -19.27 6.73
C LYS A 33 -12.70 -18.10 7.64
N VAL A 34 -11.97 -16.98 7.56
CA VAL A 34 -12.34 -15.77 8.33
C VAL A 34 -13.71 -15.25 7.90
N ARG A 35 -14.04 -15.29 6.61
CA ARG A 35 -15.35 -14.86 6.09
C ARG A 35 -16.51 -15.69 6.67
N GLU A 36 -16.31 -16.96 6.98
CA GLU A 36 -17.37 -17.80 7.58
C GLU A 36 -17.84 -17.23 8.93
N ALA A 37 -16.95 -16.60 9.69
CA ALA A 37 -17.27 -15.95 10.96
C ALA A 37 -17.83 -14.52 10.79
N ILE A 38 -17.46 -13.82 9.72
CA ILE A 38 -17.89 -12.45 9.42
C ILE A 38 -18.40 -12.33 7.97
N PRO A 39 -19.57 -12.93 7.67
CA PRO A 39 -20.08 -13.07 6.30
C PRO A 39 -20.46 -11.75 5.64
N GLN A 40 -20.59 -10.67 6.40
CA GLN A 40 -20.83 -9.32 5.90
C GLN A 40 -19.64 -8.72 5.14
N TYR A 41 -18.44 -9.34 5.22
CA TYR A 41 -17.26 -8.94 4.46
C TYR A 41 -16.85 -10.01 3.45
N THR A 42 -16.47 -9.59 2.26
CA THR A 42 -15.83 -10.47 1.28
C THR A 42 -14.42 -10.84 1.71
N SER A 43 -13.94 -12.02 1.29
CA SER A 43 -12.55 -12.44 1.53
C SER A 43 -11.52 -11.45 0.96
N LYS A 44 -11.88 -10.72 -0.10
CA LYS A 44 -11.05 -9.62 -0.65
C LYS A 44 -10.93 -8.45 0.32
N GLN A 45 -12.04 -8.01 0.91
CA GLN A 45 -12.03 -6.95 1.93
C GLN A 45 -11.23 -7.38 3.17
N ILE A 46 -11.44 -8.61 3.64
CA ILE A 46 -10.72 -9.16 4.80
C ILE A 46 -9.21 -9.22 4.51
N ARG A 47 -8.81 -9.79 3.36
CA ARG A 47 -7.41 -9.81 2.93
C ARG A 47 -6.82 -8.41 2.90
N GLN A 48 -7.52 -7.47 2.27
CA GLN A 48 -7.04 -6.09 2.17
C GLN A 48 -6.87 -5.46 3.56
N ARG A 49 -7.83 -5.66 4.47
CA ARG A 49 -7.77 -5.16 5.84
C ARG A 49 -6.56 -5.77 6.58
N TRP A 50 -6.34 -7.06 6.44
CA TRP A 50 -5.21 -7.78 7.03
C TRP A 50 -3.86 -7.22 6.58
N ILE A 51 -3.57 -7.30 5.27
CA ILE A 51 -2.26 -6.95 4.72
C ILE A 51 -1.94 -5.45 4.78
N SER A 52 -2.95 -4.59 4.98
CA SER A 52 -2.74 -3.14 5.08
C SER A 52 -2.66 -2.61 6.50
N ARG A 53 -3.27 -3.30 7.48
CA ARG A 53 -3.46 -2.75 8.83
C ARG A 53 -3.27 -3.74 9.98
N LEU A 54 -3.74 -4.98 9.83
CA LEU A 54 -3.89 -5.89 10.98
C LEU A 54 -2.74 -6.89 11.13
N ASP A 55 -2.01 -7.22 10.06
CA ASP A 55 -0.87 -8.13 10.16
C ASP A 55 0.15 -7.57 11.19
N PRO A 56 0.47 -8.33 12.26
CA PRO A 56 1.40 -7.88 13.29
C PRO A 56 2.79 -7.56 12.75
N ARG A 57 3.20 -8.23 11.66
CA ARG A 57 4.52 -8.05 11.03
C ARG A 57 4.67 -6.69 10.34
N LEU A 58 3.57 -5.99 10.07
CA LEU A 58 3.61 -4.69 9.40
C LEU A 58 4.40 -3.65 10.21
N CYS A 59 5.41 -3.06 9.57
CA CYS A 59 6.11 -1.92 10.12
C CYS A 59 5.28 -0.65 9.96
N ARG A 60 4.77 -0.13 11.08
CA ARG A 60 3.86 1.03 11.16
C ARG A 60 4.59 2.37 11.33
N LYS A 61 5.92 2.36 11.44
CA LYS A 61 6.74 3.59 11.48
C LYS A 61 6.64 4.33 10.15
N TYR A 62 7.04 5.60 10.12
CA TYR A 62 7.23 6.29 8.85
C TYR A 62 8.30 5.60 8.01
N LEU A 63 8.27 5.81 6.70
CA LEU A 63 9.40 5.47 5.84
C LEU A 63 10.57 6.37 6.25
N ASP A 64 11.71 5.78 6.53
CA ASP A 64 12.95 6.54 6.72
C ASP A 64 13.49 7.01 5.35
N ASP A 65 14.56 7.80 5.37
CA ASP A 65 15.10 8.40 4.16
C ASP A 65 15.82 7.39 3.27
N ASP A 66 16.39 6.33 3.85
CA ASP A 66 17.04 5.24 3.09
C ASP A 66 16.00 4.41 2.34
N GLU A 67 14.89 4.05 3.00
CA GLU A 67 13.75 3.37 2.39
C GLU A 67 13.14 4.23 1.27
N LYS A 68 12.97 5.54 1.50
CA LYS A 68 12.45 6.46 0.47
C LYS A 68 13.37 6.51 -0.75
N SER A 69 14.68 6.66 -0.52
CA SER A 69 15.68 6.69 -1.59
C SER A 69 15.66 5.38 -2.38
N PHE A 70 15.61 4.26 -1.67
CA PHE A 70 15.51 2.94 -2.29
C PHE A 70 14.24 2.77 -3.13
N ILE A 71 13.07 3.18 -2.62
CA ILE A 71 11.81 3.13 -3.37
C ILE A 71 11.93 3.90 -4.68
N VAL A 72 12.51 5.10 -4.65
CA VAL A 72 12.70 5.92 -5.85
C VAL A 72 13.58 5.20 -6.88
N GLN A 73 14.77 4.76 -6.46
CA GLN A 73 15.72 4.08 -7.35
C GLN A 73 15.12 2.80 -7.93
N TRP A 74 14.45 1.99 -7.09
CA TRP A 74 13.85 0.74 -7.54
C TRP A 74 12.76 0.99 -8.57
N VAL A 75 11.89 1.98 -8.35
CA VAL A 75 10.83 2.32 -9.30
C VAL A 75 11.42 2.84 -10.61
N GLU A 76 12.42 3.72 -10.57
CA GLU A 76 13.07 4.25 -11.77
C GLU A 76 13.71 3.15 -12.64
N TYR A 77 14.23 2.08 -12.03
CA TYR A 77 14.85 0.97 -12.74
C TYR A 77 13.86 -0.12 -13.21
N ASN A 78 12.79 -0.37 -12.45
CA ASN A 78 11.90 -1.52 -12.67
C ASN A 78 10.50 -1.14 -13.20
N GLN A 79 10.18 0.15 -13.29
CA GLN A 79 8.91 0.59 -13.84
C GLN A 79 8.83 0.26 -15.33
N GLU A 80 7.72 -0.35 -15.74
CA GLU A 80 7.48 -0.63 -17.16
C GLU A 80 7.31 0.66 -17.97
N PRO A 81 7.56 0.64 -19.29
CA PRO A 81 7.36 1.81 -20.15
C PRO A 81 5.95 2.40 -20.10
N ASN A 82 4.94 1.58 -19.80
CA ASN A 82 3.53 2.00 -19.64
C ASN A 82 3.25 2.65 -18.26
N GLY A 83 4.25 2.75 -17.39
CA GLY A 83 4.17 3.30 -16.05
C GLY A 83 3.74 2.31 -14.96
N THR A 84 3.58 1.02 -15.28
CA THR A 84 3.21 -0.03 -14.32
C THR A 84 4.35 -0.29 -13.34
N ILE A 85 4.00 -0.39 -12.06
CA ILE A 85 4.93 -0.68 -10.97
C ILE A 85 4.48 -1.96 -10.28
N HIS A 86 5.38 -2.95 -10.22
CA HIS A 86 5.15 -4.22 -9.55
C HIS A 86 5.31 -4.09 -8.04
N TRP A 87 4.30 -3.52 -7.38
CA TRP A 87 4.36 -3.17 -5.96
C TRP A 87 4.69 -4.33 -5.03
N LYS A 88 4.25 -5.55 -5.36
CA LYS A 88 4.52 -6.74 -4.54
C LYS A 88 6.02 -7.04 -4.51
N ASP A 89 6.69 -6.90 -5.64
CA ASP A 89 8.12 -7.19 -5.76
C ASP A 89 8.92 -6.13 -5.00
N LEU A 90 8.55 -4.85 -5.15
CA LEU A 90 9.14 -3.77 -4.35
C LEU A 90 8.96 -3.97 -2.83
N ILE A 91 7.79 -4.44 -2.37
CA ILE A 91 7.59 -4.73 -0.94
C ILE A 91 8.56 -5.82 -0.48
N ASN A 92 8.71 -6.89 -1.26
CA ASN A 92 9.61 -7.99 -0.91
C ASN A 92 11.07 -7.51 -0.86
N GLU A 93 11.48 -6.66 -1.80
CA GLU A 93 12.83 -6.08 -1.83
C GLU A 93 13.10 -5.16 -0.63
N ILE A 94 12.11 -4.36 -0.22
CA ILE A 94 12.21 -3.53 0.99
C ILE A 94 12.31 -4.41 2.23
N GLU A 95 11.47 -5.45 2.34
CA GLU A 95 11.50 -6.37 3.48
C GLU A 95 12.84 -7.10 3.55
N HIS A 96 13.37 -7.58 2.42
CA HIS A 96 14.68 -8.24 2.35
C HIS A 96 15.82 -7.30 2.73
N LYS A 97 15.80 -6.05 2.27
CA LYS A 97 16.89 -5.08 2.49
C LYS A 97 16.87 -4.45 3.88
N PHE A 98 15.69 -4.12 4.40
CA PHE A 98 15.54 -3.33 5.63
C PHE A 98 14.92 -4.11 6.81
N GLY A 99 14.48 -5.35 6.59
CA GLY A 99 13.77 -6.15 7.60
C GLY A 99 12.36 -5.60 7.93
N ASN A 100 11.86 -4.65 7.16
CA ASN A 100 10.58 -3.97 7.40
C ASN A 100 9.53 -4.42 6.40
N LEU A 101 8.51 -5.16 6.85
CA LEU A 101 7.33 -5.42 6.03
C LEU A 101 6.48 -4.15 5.91
N ARG A 102 6.60 -3.42 4.80
CA ARG A 102 5.81 -2.22 4.50
C ARG A 102 4.50 -2.58 3.82
N SER A 103 3.42 -1.90 4.21
CA SER A 103 2.16 -2.04 3.49
C SER A 103 2.25 -1.43 2.09
N GLU A 104 1.59 -2.04 1.12
CA GLU A 104 1.49 -1.51 -0.24
C GLU A 104 0.96 -0.06 -0.26
N ASN A 105 0.02 0.25 0.64
CA ASN A 105 -0.55 1.59 0.79
C ASN A 105 0.50 2.62 1.23
N THR A 106 1.40 2.24 2.14
CA THR A 106 2.48 3.12 2.63
C THR A 106 3.37 3.56 1.46
N ILE A 107 3.81 2.58 0.65
CA ILE A 107 4.70 2.81 -0.49
C ILE A 107 3.98 3.62 -1.58
N LYS A 108 2.74 3.22 -1.93
CA LYS A 108 1.92 3.95 -2.92
C LYS A 108 1.66 5.39 -2.50
N ASN A 109 1.39 5.64 -1.22
CA ASN A 109 1.15 6.99 -0.72
C ASN A 109 2.40 7.85 -0.88
N PHE A 110 3.58 7.34 -0.53
CA PHE A 110 4.85 8.03 -0.74
C PHE A 110 5.08 8.33 -2.23
N TRP A 111 4.96 7.33 -3.10
CA TRP A 111 5.17 7.50 -4.54
C TRP A 111 4.20 8.52 -5.15
N ASN A 112 2.91 8.44 -4.82
CA ASN A 112 1.90 9.38 -5.33
C ASN A 112 2.09 10.80 -4.78
N GLN A 113 2.62 10.96 -3.57
CA GLN A 113 3.01 12.28 -3.06
C GLN A 113 4.20 12.83 -3.85
N ARG A 114 5.23 12.01 -4.10
CA ARG A 114 6.38 12.39 -4.92
C ARG A 114 5.97 12.80 -6.33
N LYS A 115 5.18 11.98 -7.04
CA LYS A 115 4.67 12.32 -8.38
C LYS A 115 3.91 13.63 -8.42
N ARG A 116 3.05 13.90 -7.42
CA ARG A 116 2.31 15.17 -7.33
C ARG A 116 3.22 16.38 -7.12
N ARG A 117 4.32 16.22 -6.37
CA ARG A 117 5.34 17.27 -6.22
C ARG A 117 6.04 17.53 -7.54
N ILE A 118 6.58 16.49 -8.18
CA ILE A 118 7.26 16.59 -9.48
C ILE A 118 6.34 17.25 -10.52
N PHE A 119 5.09 16.79 -10.65
CA PHE A 119 4.13 17.38 -11.59
C PHE A 119 3.90 18.87 -11.32
N ARG A 120 3.75 19.26 -10.06
CA ARG A 120 3.58 20.66 -9.67
C ARG A 120 4.82 21.48 -10.03
N ASP A 121 6.00 20.97 -9.70
CA ASP A 121 7.26 21.67 -9.92
C ASP A 121 7.54 21.83 -11.43
N THR A 122 7.31 20.79 -12.23
CA THR A 122 7.39 20.87 -13.70
C THR A 122 6.38 21.88 -14.26
N TYR A 123 5.13 21.86 -13.79
CA TYR A 123 4.10 22.80 -14.26
C TYR A 123 4.44 24.26 -13.95
N LEU A 124 4.86 24.54 -12.70
CA LEU A 124 5.27 25.89 -12.29
C LEU A 124 6.50 26.36 -13.07
N ASN A 125 7.49 25.49 -13.29
CA ASN A 125 8.67 25.82 -14.08
C ASN A 125 8.32 26.12 -15.54
N THR A 126 7.47 25.32 -16.18
CA THR A 126 7.02 25.57 -17.56
C THR A 126 6.24 26.89 -17.66
N TYR A 127 5.34 27.16 -16.71
CA TYR A 127 4.58 28.41 -16.67
C TYR A 127 5.48 29.63 -16.50
N ASN A 128 6.40 29.60 -15.53
CA ASN A 128 7.33 30.72 -15.28
C ASN A 128 8.24 30.97 -16.49
N ASN A 129 8.71 29.92 -17.16
CA ASN A 129 9.53 30.05 -18.37
C ASN A 129 8.72 30.63 -19.55
N SER A 130 7.42 30.36 -19.64
CA SER A 130 6.56 30.93 -20.70
C SER A 130 6.23 32.42 -20.50
N ILE A 131 6.19 32.92 -19.27
CA ILE A 131 5.96 34.34 -18.95
C ILE A 131 7.21 35.19 -19.22
N ILE A 132 8.41 34.65 -18.98
CA ILE A 132 9.68 35.37 -19.15
C ILE A 132 10.05 35.56 -20.64
N LEU A 133 9.39 34.84 -21.55
CA LEU A 133 9.63 34.91 -23.00
C LEU A 133 8.66 35.85 -23.76
N LEU A 134 7.85 36.65 -23.05
CA LEU A 134 6.99 37.72 -23.60
C LEU A 134 7.46 39.09 -23.07
#